data_AF-A0A392PLD1-F1
#
_entry.id   AF-A0A392PLD1-F1
#
_cell.length_a   1.000
_cell.length_b   1.000
_cell.length_c   1.000
_cell.angle_alpha   90.00
_cell.angle_beta   90.00
_cell.angle_gamma   90.00
#
_symmetry.space_group_name_H-M   'P 1'
#
loop_
_entity.id
_entity.type
_entity.pdbx_description
1 polymer ?
#
loop_
_entity_poly.entity_id
_entity_poly.type
_entity_poly.pdbx_seq_one_letter_code
_entity_poly.pdbx_strand_id
1 'polypeptide(L)'
;MPKQEFLLMMLEQDLVIILETVRIIAIALSPVTPSLSWRIYAQLGYSRDQFDAATWRDTKWGGLKGGQVMAEAQPVFARIENESEVEDKGVAVSKKTPKSKKTKSKQAQEVVGA
;
A
#
# COMPACT_ATOMS: atom_id res chain seq x y z
N MET A 1 31.15 -9.11 23.77
CA MET A 1 30.58 -8.24 22.73
C MET A 1 30.29 -6.86 23.34
N PRO A 2 30.51 -5.76 22.62
CA PRO A 2 30.12 -4.42 23.07
C PRO A 2 28.60 -4.32 23.27
N LYS A 3 28.13 -3.53 24.23
CA LYS A 3 26.68 -3.29 24.44
C LYS A 3 25.97 -2.75 23.18
N GLN A 4 26.66 -1.93 22.39
CA GLN A 4 26.15 -1.39 21.12
C GLN A 4 25.80 -2.49 20.10
N GLU A 5 26.67 -3.49 19.91
CA GLU A 5 26.43 -4.60 18.97
C GLU A 5 25.20 -5.43 19.38
N PHE A 6 24.99 -5.60 20.69
CA PHE A 6 23.82 -6.31 21.21
C PHE A 6 22.51 -5.55 20.96
N LEU A 7 22.53 -4.23 21.13
CA LEU A 7 21.36 -3.38 20.84
C LEU A 7 21.02 -3.38 19.35
N LEU A 8 22.02 -3.30 18.47
CA LEU A 8 21.79 -3.36 17.03
C LEU A 8 21.15 -4.69 16.59
N MET A 9 21.68 -5.80 17.09
CA MET A 9 21.14 -7.14 16.82
C MET A 9 19.68 -7.29 17.32
N MET A 10 19.35 -6.70 18.47
CA MET A 10 17.97 -6.70 18.99
C MET A 10 17.01 -5.92 18.09
N LEU A 11 17.41 -4.73 17.65
CA LEU A 11 16.58 -3.90 16.77
C LEU A 11 16.33 -4.57 15.41
N GLU A 12 17.33 -5.23 14.84
CA GLU A 12 17.18 -5.99 13.60
C GLU A 12 16.17 -7.14 13.76
N GLN A 13 16.23 -7.88 14.86
CA GLN A 13 15.29 -8.96 15.16
C GLN A 13 13.86 -8.43 15.35
N ASP A 14 13.70 -7.37 16.13
CA ASP A 14 12.40 -6.76 16.39
C ASP A 14 11.74 -6.30 15.08
N LEU A 15 12.51 -5.69 14.18
CA LEU A 15 11.99 -5.27 12.88
C LEU A 15 11.52 -6.46 12.04
N VAL A 16 12.30 -7.55 11.98
CA VAL A 16 11.90 -8.77 11.26
C VAL A 16 10.63 -9.36 11.86
N ILE A 17 10.51 -9.38 13.19
CA ILE A 17 9.32 -9.88 13.89
C ILE A 17 8.10 -9.04 13.53
N ILE A 18 8.22 -7.72 13.55
CA ILE A 18 7.12 -6.80 13.21
C ILE A 18 6.69 -7.02 11.75
N LEU A 19 7.64 -7.06 10.81
CA LEU A 19 7.35 -7.22 9.38
C LEU A 19 6.70 -8.58 9.07
N GLU A 20 7.19 -9.65 9.70
CA GLU A 20 6.62 -10.99 9.54
C GLU A 20 5.21 -11.08 10.14
N THR A 21 4.99 -10.43 11.30
CA THR A 21 3.67 -10.35 11.92
C THR A 21 2.68 -9.64 10.99
N VAL A 22 3.09 -8.52 10.39
CA VAL A 22 2.27 -7.76 9.44
C VAL A 22 1.95 -8.59 8.19
N ARG A 23 2.91 -9.38 7.67
CA ARG A 23 2.70 -10.32 6.55
C ARG A 23 1.62 -11.34 6.87
N ILE A 24 1.68 -11.95 8.06
CA ILE A 24 0.73 -12.96 8.52
C ILE A 24 -0.67 -12.35 8.67
N ILE A 25 -0.77 -11.17 9.29
CA ILE A 25 -2.05 -10.45 9.46
C ILE A 25 -2.68 -10.14 8.10
N ALA A 26 -1.91 -9.68 7.12
CA ALA A 26 -2.42 -9.39 5.79
C ALA A 26 -3.03 -10.65 5.11
N ILE A 27 -2.37 -11.81 5.23
CA ILE A 27 -2.91 -13.06 4.69
C ILE A 27 -4.19 -13.47 5.44
N ALA A 28 -4.17 -13.38 6.77
CA ALA A 28 -5.28 -13.80 7.63
C ALA A 28 -6.54 -12.93 7.46
N LEU A 29 -6.36 -11.62 7.22
CA LEU A 29 -7.47 -10.68 7.02
C LEU A 29 -8.04 -10.71 5.58
N SER A 30 -7.36 -11.36 4.64
CA SER A 30 -7.74 -11.36 3.22
C SER A 30 -9.18 -11.79 2.94
N PRO A 31 -9.80 -12.77 3.66
CA PRO A 31 -11.19 -13.16 3.40
C PRO A 31 -12.22 -12.11 3.84
N VAL A 32 -11.85 -11.21 4.75
CA VAL A 32 -12.76 -10.21 5.34
C VAL A 32 -12.54 -8.83 4.73
N THR A 33 -11.27 -8.47 4.50
CA THR A 33 -10.87 -7.15 3.99
C THR A 33 -9.81 -7.29 2.88
N PRO A 34 -10.14 -7.88 1.72
CA PRO A 34 -9.17 -8.23 0.69
C PRO A 34 -8.40 -7.02 0.14
N SER A 35 -9.08 -5.90 -0.09
CA SER A 35 -8.45 -4.67 -0.59
C SER A 35 -7.47 -4.06 0.41
N LEU A 36 -7.79 -4.12 1.70
CA LEU A 36 -6.93 -3.62 2.77
C LEU A 36 -5.71 -4.52 2.96
N SER A 37 -5.96 -5.82 2.99
CA SER A 37 -4.96 -6.87 3.09
C SER A 37 -3.94 -6.77 1.95
N TRP A 38 -4.42 -6.56 0.73
CA TRP A 38 -3.57 -6.29 -0.43
C TRP A 38 -2.71 -5.04 -0.24
N ARG A 39 -3.27 -3.92 0.25
CA ARG A 39 -2.51 -2.69 0.49
C ARG A 39 -1.39 -2.87 1.52
N ILE A 40 -1.58 -3.71 2.53
CA ILE A 40 -0.52 -4.08 3.48
C ILE A 40 0.54 -4.93 2.78
N TYR A 41 0.09 -5.99 2.09
CA TYR A 41 0.98 -6.97 1.46
C TYR A 41 1.85 -6.38 0.35
N ALA A 42 1.29 -5.45 -0.44
CA ALA A 42 2.01 -4.72 -1.47
C ALA A 42 3.10 -3.80 -0.90
N GLN A 43 2.88 -3.20 0.27
CA GLN A 43 3.90 -2.38 0.93
C GLN A 43 5.10 -3.19 1.41
N LEU A 44 4.88 -4.46 1.74
CA LEU A 44 5.97 -5.40 2.03
C LEU A 44 6.76 -5.80 0.76
N GLY A 45 6.35 -5.37 -0.43
CA GLY A 45 7.04 -5.66 -1.70
C GLY A 45 6.55 -6.91 -2.42
N TYR A 46 5.41 -7.48 -2.03
CA TYR A 46 4.82 -8.62 -2.75
C TYR A 46 4.01 -8.17 -3.96
N SER A 47 4.06 -8.98 -5.02
CA SER A 47 3.23 -8.80 -6.21
C SER A 47 1.79 -9.26 -6.00
N ARG A 48 0.90 -8.85 -6.89
CA ARG A 48 -0.53 -9.20 -6.82
C ARG A 48 -0.74 -10.71 -6.96
N ASP A 49 0.00 -11.34 -7.87
CA ASP A 49 -0.07 -12.79 -8.08
C ASP A 49 0.34 -13.58 -6.83
N GLN A 50 1.36 -13.10 -6.10
CA GLN A 50 1.76 -13.72 -4.83
C GLN A 50 0.69 -13.59 -3.74
N PHE A 51 -0.02 -12.47 -3.71
CA PHE A 51 -1.14 -12.28 -2.78
C PHE A 51 -2.32 -13.18 -3.13
N ASP A 52 -2.72 -13.22 -4.40
CA ASP A 52 -3.87 -14.01 -4.85
C ASP A 52 -3.60 -15.53 -4.74
N ALA A 53 -2.33 -15.95 -4.80
CA ALA A 53 -1.91 -17.33 -4.55
C ALA A 53 -1.75 -17.66 -3.05
N ALA A 54 -1.74 -16.66 -2.16
CA ALA A 54 -1.53 -16.88 -0.73
C ALA A 54 -2.72 -17.62 -0.11
N THR A 55 -2.43 -18.59 0.73
CA THR A 55 -3.44 -19.40 1.42
C THR A 55 -3.26 -19.29 2.92
N TRP A 56 -4.24 -19.80 3.68
CA TRP A 56 -4.13 -19.86 5.14
C TRP A 56 -2.87 -20.61 5.63
N ARG A 57 -2.33 -21.55 4.83
CA ARG A 57 -1.09 -22.26 5.18
C ARG A 57 0.14 -21.36 5.22
N ASP A 58 0.09 -20.21 4.53
CA ASP A 58 1.18 -19.25 4.46
C ASP A 58 1.22 -18.30 5.67
N THR A 59 0.29 -18.44 6.61
CA THR A 59 0.30 -17.75 7.91
C THR A 59 1.32 -18.32 8.91
N LYS A 60 2.01 -19.42 8.56
CA LYS A 60 3.14 -19.92 9.34
C LYS A 60 4.28 -18.88 9.39
N TRP A 61 5.02 -18.87 10.50
CA TRP A 61 6.18 -18.02 10.68
C TRP A 61 7.33 -18.39 9.73
N GLY A 62 8.13 -17.41 9.34
CA GLY A 62 9.31 -17.57 8.49
C GLY A 62 9.02 -17.44 6.99
N GLY A 63 7.98 -16.72 6.60
CA GLY A 63 7.64 -16.47 5.19
C GLY A 63 8.33 -15.25 4.56
N LEU A 64 8.77 -14.29 5.37
CA LEU A 64 9.56 -13.14 4.91
C LEU A 64 10.97 -13.57 4.50
N LYS A 65 11.38 -13.22 3.28
CA LYS A 65 12.70 -13.56 2.75
C LYS A 65 13.71 -12.45 3.08
N GLY A 66 14.93 -12.84 3.47
CA GLY A 66 16.03 -11.89 3.65
C GLY A 66 16.34 -11.13 2.35
N GLY A 67 16.61 -9.83 2.46
CA GLY A 67 16.87 -8.95 1.31
C GLY A 67 15.62 -8.54 0.52
N GLN A 68 14.42 -8.77 1.05
CA GLN A 68 13.17 -8.32 0.43
C GLN A 68 13.12 -6.79 0.36
N VAL A 69 13.02 -6.25 -0.84
CA VAL A 69 12.87 -4.81 -1.08
C VAL A 69 11.41 -4.43 -0.87
N MET A 70 11.18 -3.50 0.06
CA MET A 70 9.83 -3.00 0.39
C MET A 70 9.50 -1.75 -0.42
N ALA A 71 8.21 -1.51 -0.60
CA ALA A 71 7.74 -0.27 -1.22
C ALA A 71 7.81 0.88 -0.21
N GLU A 72 7.67 2.11 -0.70
CA GLU A 72 7.51 3.27 0.17
C GLU A 72 6.28 3.10 1.08
N ALA A 73 6.46 3.31 2.38
CA ALA A 73 5.39 3.15 3.35
C ALA A 73 4.30 4.21 3.15
N GLN A 74 3.05 3.75 3.05
CA GLN A 74 1.87 4.58 2.84
C GLN A 74 0.81 4.24 3.91
N PRO A 75 0.08 5.24 4.45
CA PRO A 75 -0.97 4.98 5.43
C PRO A 75 -1.98 3.94 4.93
N VAL A 76 -2.16 2.86 5.69
CA VAL A 76 -3.09 1.78 5.36
C VAL A 76 -4.53 2.19 5.67
N PHE A 77 -4.76 2.90 6.77
CA PHE A 77 -6.06 3.43 7.13
C PHE A 77 -6.07 4.96 7.02
N ALA A 78 -7.21 5.51 6.60
CA ALA A 78 -7.45 6.94 6.73
C ALA A 78 -7.80 7.26 8.18
N ARG A 79 -7.48 8.48 8.62
CA ARG A 79 -8.00 9.03 9.88
C ARG A 79 -9.51 9.21 9.74
N ILE A 80 -10.25 8.85 10.79
CA ILE A 80 -11.68 9.09 10.92
C ILE A 80 -11.83 10.35 11.77
N GLU A 81 -12.54 11.37 11.26
CA GLU A 81 -12.84 12.59 12.02
C GLU A 81 -14.27 12.49 12.60
N ASN A 82 -14.46 12.95 13.83
CA ASN A 82 -15.79 13.09 14.43
C ASN A 82 -16.37 14.46 14.06
N GLU A 83 -17.68 14.55 13.82
CA GLU A 83 -18.39 15.79 13.44
C GLU A 83 -18.25 16.93 14.48
N SER A 84 -17.73 16.65 15.68
CA SER A 84 -17.46 17.64 16.73
C SER A 84 -16.08 18.31 16.65
N GLU A 85 -15.18 17.89 15.74
CA GLU A 85 -13.80 18.40 15.65
C GLU A 85 -13.58 19.34 14.44
N VAL A 86 -14.63 19.71 13.70
CA VAL A 86 -14.52 20.47 12.44
C VAL A 86 -14.29 21.98 12.62
N GLU A 87 -14.30 22.50 13.85
CA GLU A 87 -14.16 23.96 14.09
C GLU A 87 -12.74 24.45 14.38
N ASP A 88 -11.74 23.58 14.49
CA ASP A 88 -10.35 24.04 14.68
C ASP A 88 -9.38 23.32 13.74
N LYS A 89 -9.39 23.75 12.46
CA LYS A 89 -8.18 24.06 11.65
C LYS A 89 -8.53 24.30 10.19
N GLY A 90 -8.88 25.56 9.87
CA GLY A 90 -8.71 26.06 8.52
C GLY A 90 -7.22 26.24 8.18
N VAL A 91 -6.79 25.75 7.01
CA VAL A 91 -6.48 26.58 5.82
C VAL A 91 -5.79 25.72 4.73
N ALA A 92 -6.50 25.63 3.60
CA ALA A 92 -6.04 25.56 2.20
C ALA A 92 -5.25 24.35 1.65
N VAL A 93 -5.94 23.49 0.90
CA VAL A 93 -5.58 23.24 -0.51
C VAL A 93 -6.85 23.24 -1.37
N SER A 94 -6.78 24.02 -2.46
CA SER A 94 -7.85 24.45 -3.35
C SER A 94 -8.52 23.32 -4.14
N LYS A 95 -9.86 23.30 -4.16
CA LYS A 95 -10.68 22.67 -5.21
C LYS A 95 -10.43 23.38 -6.54
N LYS A 96 -10.02 22.66 -7.59
CA LYS A 96 -10.50 22.86 -8.98
C LYS A 96 -10.47 21.54 -9.78
N THR A 97 -11.64 20.89 -9.88
CA THR A 97 -12.03 20.17 -11.11
C THR A 97 -12.49 21.19 -12.15
N PRO A 98 -12.38 20.87 -13.45
CA PRO A 98 -13.56 21.01 -14.30
C PRO A 98 -13.74 19.83 -15.28
N LYS A 99 -14.98 19.34 -15.39
CA LYS A 99 -15.42 18.37 -16.39
C LYS A 99 -16.24 19.09 -17.47
N SER A 100 -15.92 18.82 -18.74
CA SER A 100 -16.76 18.89 -19.95
C SER A 100 -17.06 20.26 -20.62
N LYS A 101 -16.51 20.44 -21.83
CA LYS A 101 -17.27 20.90 -23.01
C LYS A 101 -16.82 20.16 -24.27
N LYS A 102 -17.73 19.34 -24.82
CA LYS A 102 -17.76 18.92 -26.23
C LYS A 102 -17.80 20.16 -27.12
N THR A 103 -17.00 20.22 -28.18
CA THR A 103 -17.39 20.88 -29.45
C THR A 103 -16.74 20.14 -30.61
N LYS A 104 -17.59 19.75 -31.57
CA LYS A 104 -17.27 19.15 -32.87
C LYS A 104 -16.66 20.18 -33.82
N SER A 105 -15.73 19.75 -34.67
CA SER A 105 -15.37 20.31 -35.98
C SER A 105 -14.49 19.25 -36.68
N LYS A 106 -15.00 18.37 -37.56
CA LYS A 106 -15.23 18.45 -39.02
C LYS A 106 -14.02 18.86 -39.89
N GLN A 107 -13.74 17.97 -40.87
CA GLN A 107 -13.03 18.13 -42.16
C GLN A 107 -11.49 18.24 -42.09
N ALA A 108 -10.67 17.67 -42.99
CA ALA A 108 -10.90 17.07 -44.30
C ALA A 108 -9.86 15.97 -44.63
N GLN A 109 -10.22 15.24 -45.68
CA GLN A 109 -9.64 14.14 -46.44
C GLN A 109 -8.43 14.57 -47.29
N GLU A 110 -7.37 13.74 -47.41
CA GLU A 110 -6.67 13.52 -48.68
C GLU A 110 -5.88 12.19 -48.70
N VAL A 111 -5.77 11.68 -49.91
CA VAL A 111 -5.40 10.36 -50.43
C VAL A 111 -3.89 10.21 -50.70
N VAL A 112 -3.40 8.96 -50.80
CA VAL A 112 -2.61 8.37 -51.94
C VAL A 112 -1.62 7.28 -51.48
N GLY A 113 -1.69 6.13 -52.16
CA GLY A 113 -0.57 5.19 -52.44
C GLY A 113 -0.41 4.05 -51.44
N ALA A 114 -0.34 2.76 -51.81
CA ALA A 114 -0.22 2.08 -53.10
C ALA A 114 -0.75 0.64 -52.95
#